data_AF-A0A7J4JYV2-F1
#
_entry.id   AF-A0A7J4JYV2-F1
#
_cell.length_a   1.000
_cell.length_b   1.000
_cell.length_c   1.000
_cell.angle_alpha   90.00
_cell.angle_beta   90.00
_cell.angle_gamma   90.00
#
_symmetry.space_group_name_H-M   'P 1'
#
loop_
_entity.id
_entity.type
_entity.pdbx_description
1 polymer ?
#
loop_
_entity_poly.entity_id
_entity_poly.type
_entity_poly.pdbx_seq_one_letter_code
_entity_poly.pdbx_strand_id
1 'polypeptide(L)'
;MSESIVVNITLSKEAVTYLDNEAKKTYLSRATVAKQLLLQHIDELKVINARRLGYSIRKISEMYGIDYAKIIGILHTTQVDAGDKEADAYVEGTMKKLSEKG
;
A
#
# COMPACT_ATOMS: atom_id res chain seq x y z
N MET A 1 20.20 7.63 -15.21
CA MET A 1 20.82 6.76 -14.19
C MET A 1 20.09 7.04 -12.88
N SER A 2 19.53 6.03 -12.20
CA SER A 2 18.94 6.27 -10.88
C SER A 2 20.06 6.37 -9.86
N GLU A 3 20.23 7.53 -9.23
CA GLU A 3 21.17 7.67 -8.11
C GLU A 3 20.71 6.78 -6.96
N SER A 4 21.55 5.82 -6.58
CA SER A 4 21.32 4.97 -5.41
C SER A 4 22.01 5.60 -4.21
N ILE A 5 21.22 6.01 -3.21
CA ILE A 5 21.74 6.48 -1.92
C ILE A 5 21.84 5.29 -0.97
N VAL A 6 23.01 5.11 -0.35
CA VAL A 6 23.22 4.12 0.72
C VAL A 6 23.13 4.83 2.05
N VAL A 7 22.24 4.36 2.93
CA VAL A 7 22.02 4.95 4.26
C VAL A 7 22.24 3.88 5.31
N ASN A 8 23.04 4.20 6.32
CA ASN A 8 23.19 3.38 7.52
C ASN A 8 22.19 3.84 8.58
N ILE A 9 21.35 2.93 9.06
CA ILE A 9 20.33 3.21 10.06
C ILE A 9 20.49 2.26 11.26
N THR A 10 20.29 2.79 12.46
CA THR A 10 20.22 2.00 13.69
C THR A 10 18.76 1.71 13.99
N LEU A 11 18.42 0.42 14.12
CA LEU A 11 17.06 -0.05 14.38
C LEU A 11 17.00 -0.85 15.68
N SER A 12 15.80 -0.96 16.27
CA SER A 12 15.58 -1.84 17.42
C SER A 12 15.81 -3.31 17.04
N LYS A 13 16.15 -4.13 18.03
CA LYS A 13 16.34 -5.58 17.85
C LYS A 13 15.10 -6.26 17.28
N GLU A 14 13.92 -5.81 17.70
CA GLU A 14 12.62 -6.32 17.23
C GLU A 14 12.43 -6.06 15.74
N ALA A 15 12.70 -4.83 15.27
CA ALA A 15 12.58 -4.47 13.86
C ALA A 15 13.57 -5.26 12.98
N VAL A 16 14.82 -5.43 13.43
CA VAL A 16 15.82 -6.26 12.72
C VAL A 16 15.36 -7.71 12.64
N THR A 17 14.83 -8.26 13.74
CA THR A 17 14.34 -9.64 13.79
C THR A 17 13.15 -9.85 12.83
N TYR A 18 12.23 -8.88 12.78
CA TYR A 18 11.12 -8.91 11.82
C TYR A 18 11.63 -8.93 10.38
N LEU A 19 12.53 -8.01 10.02
CA LEU A 19 13.11 -7.93 8.67
C LEU A 19 13.85 -9.23 8.28
N ASP A 20 14.56 -9.85 9.22
CA ASP A 20 15.24 -11.13 8.98
C ASP A 20 14.29 -12.29 8.72
N ASN A 21 13.16 -12.33 9.43
CA ASN A 21 12.14 -13.35 9.22
C ASN A 21 11.45 -13.17 7.87
N GLU A 22 11.11 -11.94 7.49
CA GLU A 22 10.52 -11.65 6.18
C GLU A 22 11.50 -11.90 5.02
N ALA A 23 12.78 -11.56 5.20
CA ALA A 23 13.84 -11.88 4.24
C ALA A 23 13.96 -13.39 4.00
N LYS A 24 13.90 -14.21 5.06
CA LYS A 24 13.90 -15.68 4.96
C LYS A 24 12.67 -16.22 4.24
N LYS A 25 11.48 -15.73 4.57
CA LYS A 25 10.21 -16.17 3.94
C LYS A 25 10.16 -15.87 2.44
N THR A 26 10.67 -14.70 2.06
CA THR A 26 10.62 -14.21 0.67
C THR A 26 11.83 -14.59 -0.16
N TYR A 27 12.85 -15.20 0.45
CA TYR A 27 14.15 -15.47 -0.18
C TYR A 27 14.81 -14.21 -0.78
N LEU A 28 14.60 -13.07 -0.12
CA LEU A 28 15.14 -11.77 -0.53
C LEU A 28 16.17 -11.26 0.47
N SER A 29 17.00 -10.30 0.02
CA SER A 29 17.91 -9.61 0.93
C SER A 29 17.14 -8.75 1.94
N ARG A 30 17.70 -8.59 3.14
CA ARG A 30 17.15 -7.68 4.17
C ARG A 30 16.93 -6.26 3.62
N ALA A 31 17.87 -5.76 2.80
CA ALA A 31 17.77 -4.44 2.20
C ALA A 31 16.61 -4.34 1.19
N THR A 32 16.37 -5.39 0.41
CA THR A 32 15.24 -5.46 -0.52
C THR A 32 13.91 -5.44 0.22
N VAL A 33 13.78 -6.23 1.28
CA VAL A 33 12.57 -6.27 2.11
C VAL A 33 12.32 -4.93 2.79
N ALA A 34 13.35 -4.33 3.39
CA ALA A 34 13.24 -3.00 3.99
C ALA A 34 12.80 -1.94 2.98
N LYS A 35 13.36 -1.97 1.76
CA LYS A 35 12.94 -1.10 0.67
C LYS A 35 11.47 -1.31 0.29
N GLN A 36 11.01 -2.56 0.17
CA GLN A 36 9.62 -2.86 -0.17
C GLN A 36 8.66 -2.34 0.89
N LEU A 37 8.96 -2.56 2.18
CA LEU A 37 8.16 -2.06 3.30
C LEU A 37 8.13 -0.53 3.34
N LEU A 38 9.26 0.13 3.10
CA LEU A 38 9.32 1.60 3.01
C LEU A 38 8.46 2.14 1.86
N LEU A 39 8.55 1.53 0.67
CA LEU A 39 7.73 1.93 -0.48
C LEU A 39 6.24 1.72 -0.22
N GLN A 40 5.87 0.59 0.40
CA GLN A 40 4.50 0.33 0.81
C GLN A 40 4.00 1.41 1.78
N HIS A 41 4.79 1.74 2.80
CA HIS A 41 4.43 2.75 3.77
C HIS A 41 4.30 4.15 3.15
N ILE A 42 5.17 4.50 2.19
CA ILE A 42 5.07 5.76 1.45
C ILE A 42 3.75 5.82 0.64
N ASP A 43 3.37 4.72 -0.01
CA ASP A 43 2.11 4.66 -0.75
C ASP A 43 0.91 4.77 0.18
N GLU A 44 0.93 4.11 1.34
CA GLU A 44 -0.09 4.25 2.38
C GLU A 44 -0.26 5.73 2.79
N LEU A 45 0.84 6.41 3.10
CA LEU A 45 0.81 7.83 3.48
C LEU A 45 0.25 8.73 2.38
N LYS A 46 0.62 8.50 1.11
CA LYS A 46 0.09 9.26 -0.04
C LYS A 46 -1.42 9.11 -0.14
N VAL A 47 -1.91 7.87 -0.09
CA VAL A 47 -3.33 7.55 -0.18
C VAL A 47 -4.10 8.20 0.97
N ILE A 48 -3.65 8.01 2.22
CA ILE A 48 -4.30 8.55 3.41
C ILE A 48 -4.36 10.08 3.35
N ASN A 49 -3.25 10.74 3.00
CA ASN A 49 -3.21 12.20 2.92
C ASN A 49 -4.12 12.73 1.82
N ALA A 50 -4.10 12.13 0.63
CA ALA A 50 -4.97 12.56 -0.45
C ALA A 50 -6.44 12.32 -0.13
N ARG A 51 -6.76 11.23 0.58
CA ARG A 51 -8.12 10.97 1.05
C ARG A 51 -8.58 12.02 2.08
N ARG A 52 -7.72 12.38 3.03
CA ARG A 52 -8.00 13.47 4.00
C ARG A 52 -8.23 14.83 3.34
N LEU A 53 -7.67 15.05 2.17
CA LEU A 53 -7.91 16.25 1.34
C LEU A 53 -9.21 16.16 0.52
N GLY A 54 -9.96 15.06 0.62
CA GLY A 54 -11.23 14.86 -0.06
C GLY A 54 -11.11 14.37 -1.51
N TYR A 55 -9.95 13.86 -1.92
CA TYR A 55 -9.79 13.31 -3.26
C TYR A 55 -10.49 11.95 -3.40
N SER A 56 -11.15 11.74 -4.55
CA SER A 56 -11.72 10.44 -4.93
C SER A 56 -10.64 9.41 -5.21
N ILE A 57 -10.99 8.12 -5.10
CA ILE A 57 -10.08 7.00 -5.38
C ILE A 57 -9.49 7.14 -6.79
N ARG A 58 -10.33 7.53 -7.75
CA ARG A 58 -9.89 7.78 -9.12
C ARG A 58 -8.81 8.85 -9.20
N LYS A 59 -9.00 9.98 -8.52
CA LYS A 59 -8.04 11.07 -8.56
C LYS A 59 -6.72 10.67 -7.90
N ILE A 60 -6.77 9.90 -6.83
CA ILE A 60 -5.58 9.36 -6.13
C ILE A 60 -4.78 8.44 -7.07
N SER A 61 -5.47 7.53 -7.78
CA SER A 61 -4.84 6.63 -8.75
C SER A 61 -4.14 7.41 -9.87
N GLU A 62 -4.80 8.41 -10.44
CA GLU A 62 -4.22 9.27 -11.50
C GLU A 62 -3.02 10.09 -11.00
N MET A 63 -3.06 10.62 -9.78
CA MET A 63 -1.98 11.46 -9.23
C MET A 63 -0.71 10.68 -8.90
N TYR A 64 -0.84 9.48 -8.34
CA TYR A 64 0.30 8.73 -7.81
C TYR A 64 0.64 7.47 -8.59
N GLY A 65 -0.15 7.12 -9.62
CA GLY A 65 0.02 5.90 -10.39
C GLY A 65 -0.20 4.63 -9.56
N ILE A 66 -1.01 4.72 -8.50
CA ILE A 66 -1.31 3.59 -7.60
C ILE A 66 -2.58 2.90 -8.11
N ASP A 67 -2.55 1.57 -8.18
CA ASP A 67 -3.70 0.77 -8.59
C ASP A 67 -4.90 0.92 -7.64
N TYR A 68 -6.12 0.90 -8.19
CA TYR A 68 -7.36 1.06 -7.43
C TYR A 68 -7.51 0.02 -6.32
N ALA A 69 -7.18 -1.24 -6.59
CA ALA A 69 -7.29 -2.31 -5.59
C ALA A 69 -6.35 -2.06 -4.40
N LYS A 70 -5.14 -1.53 -4.68
CA LYS A 70 -4.18 -1.16 -3.64
C LYS A 70 -4.69 0.03 -2.82
N ILE A 71 -5.25 1.06 -3.46
CA ILE A 71 -5.83 2.22 -2.76
C ILE A 71 -6.96 1.77 -1.82
N ILE A 72 -7.89 0.96 -2.32
CA ILE A 72 -9.02 0.44 -1.52
C ILE A 72 -8.50 -0.40 -0.34
N GLY A 73 -7.53 -1.27 -0.57
CA GLY A 73 -6.92 -2.06 0.49
C GLY A 73 -6.30 -1.18 1.59
N ILE A 74 -5.61 -0.11 1.21
CA ILE A 74 -5.05 0.86 2.17
C ILE A 74 -6.16 1.56 2.95
N LEU A 75 -7.20 2.06 2.28
CA LEU A 75 -8.30 2.77 2.94
C LEU A 75 -9.08 1.87 3.91
N HIS A 76 -9.31 0.62 3.53
CA HIS A 76 -9.98 -0.37 4.37
C HIS A 76 -9.16 -0.72 5.62
N THR A 77 -7.85 -0.97 5.46
CA THR A 77 -6.96 -1.33 6.58
C THR A 77 -6.72 -0.17 7.56
N THR A 78 -6.72 1.06 7.06
CA THR A 78 -6.41 2.25 7.88
C THR A 78 -7.64 2.91 8.50
N GLN A 79 -8.86 2.39 8.23
CA GLN A 79 -10.14 2.90 8.73
C GLN A 79 -10.35 4.40 8.48
N VAL A 80 -9.66 4.96 7.47
CA VAL A 80 -9.80 6.37 7.09
C VAL A 80 -11.16 6.61 6.41
N ASP A 81 -11.80 5.55 5.93
CA ASP A 81 -13.18 5.56 5.42
C ASP A 81 -14.11 4.73 6.30
N ALA A 82 -14.63 5.35 7.36
CA ALA A 82 -15.90 4.92 7.95
C ALA A 82 -17.05 5.50 7.09
N GLY A 83 -17.32 4.90 5.92
CA GLY A 83 -18.55 5.14 5.15
C GLY A 83 -18.40 5.74 3.74
N ASP A 84 -17.37 5.35 2.98
CA ASP A 84 -17.20 5.86 1.62
C ASP A 84 -17.90 5.00 0.55
N LYS A 85 -18.94 5.57 -0.06
CA LYS A 85 -19.76 4.95 -1.10
C LYS A 85 -18.96 4.56 -2.35
N GLU A 86 -17.80 5.18 -2.60
CA GLU A 86 -16.91 4.81 -3.72
C GLU A 86 -16.24 3.45 -3.52
N ALA A 87 -15.78 3.14 -2.30
CA ALA A 87 -15.18 1.85 -1.98
C ALA A 87 -16.22 0.72 -2.08
N ASP A 88 -17.42 0.96 -1.54
CA ASP A 88 -18.53 0.01 -1.58
C ASP A 88 -18.97 -0.28 -3.03
N ALA A 89 -19.11 0.75 -3.86
CA ALA A 89 -19.50 0.60 -5.27
C ALA A 89 -18.46 -0.18 -6.10
N TYR A 90 -17.16 -0.04 -5.80
CA TYR A 90 -16.12 -0.82 -6.47
C TYR A 90 -16.16 -2.30 -6.07
N VAL A 91 -16.33 -2.59 -4.78
CA VAL A 91 -16.43 -3.97 -4.27
C VAL A 91 -17.66 -4.65 -4.87
N GLU A 92 -18.81 -3.97 -4.86
CA GLU A 92 -20.06 -4.48 -5.43
C GLU A 92 -19.95 -4.71 -6.94
N GLY A 93 -19.37 -3.76 -7.69
CA GLY A 93 -19.16 -3.90 -9.12
C GLY A 93 -18.17 -5.00 -9.51
N THR A 94 -17.17 -5.27 -8.67
CA THR A 94 -16.18 -6.34 -8.88
C THR A 94 -16.78 -7.72 -8.59
N MET A 95 -17.53 -7.86 -7.50
CA MET A 95 -18.24 -9.10 -7.15
C MET A 95 -19.25 -9.51 -8.23
N LYS A 96 -20.00 -8.55 -8.78
CA LYS A 96 -21.00 -8.80 -9.82
C LYS A 96 -20.37 -9.33 -11.12
N LYS A 97 -19.20 -8.80 -11.52
CA LYS A 97 -18.45 -9.28 -12.68
C LYS A 97 -17.86 -10.68 -12.50
N LEU A 98 -17.59 -11.09 -11.27
CA LEU A 98 -17.11 -12.44 -10.95
C LEU A 98 -18.25 -13.46 -10.95
N SER A 99 -19.45 -13.09 -10.46
CA SER A 99 -20.63 -13.98 -10.49
C SER A 99 -21.21 -14.21 -11.88
N GLU A 100 -21.01 -13.28 -12.82
CA GLU A 100 -21.45 -13.42 -14.22
C GLU A 100 -20.51 -14.27 -15.09
N LYS A 101 -19.32 -14.62 -14.56
CA LYS A 101 -18.30 -15.43 -15.25
C LYS A 101 -18.11 -16.83 -14.69
N GLY A 102 -18.82 -17.20 -13.63
CA GLY A 102 -18.89 -18.56 -13.08
C GLY A 102 -20.18 -19.25 -13.51
#